data_AF-A0A7S3LFT0-F1
#
_entry.id   AF-A0A7S3LFT0-F1
#
_cell.length_a   1.000
_cell.length_b   1.000
_cell.length_c   1.000
_cell.angle_alpha   90.00
_cell.angle_beta   90.00
_cell.angle_gamma   90.00
#
_symmetry.space_group_name_H-M   'P 1'
#
loop_
_entity.id
_entity.type
_entity.pdbx_description
1 polymer ?
#
loop_
_entity_poly.entity_id
_entity_poly.type
_entity_poly.pdbx_seq_one_letter_code
_entity_poly.pdbx_strand_id
1 'polypeptide(L)'
;DRVSRGFTLQQFGDGSSSRDYTYIDDIVDGVIRAVDRPYPYQIFNLGKGSGTSLKEFIGLVQKHVGKKANIQVLPDQPGDVPYTCADVSKAERLLGYRSTVTFEEGIRRTVEWYKQAYGIPQQEEEEMDQIQQKMTDLMATPTAA
;
A
#
# COMPACT_ATOMS: atom_id res chain seq x y z
N ASP A 1 3.58 6.27 1.66
CA ASP A 1 4.36 7.19 2.53
C ASP A 1 5.76 6.67 2.87
N ARG A 2 5.95 5.78 3.85
CA ARG A 2 7.29 5.35 4.29
C ARG A 2 8.21 4.88 3.16
N VAL A 3 7.73 3.96 2.31
CA VAL A 3 8.50 3.45 1.15
C VAL A 3 8.87 4.57 0.16
N SER A 4 7.95 5.50 -0.15
CA SER A 4 8.23 6.61 -1.07
C SER A 4 9.28 7.59 -0.53
N ARG A 5 9.31 7.78 0.80
CA ARG A 5 10.22 8.70 1.50
C ARG A 5 11.51 8.03 1.98
N GLY A 6 11.71 6.73 1.72
CA GLY A 6 12.89 6.00 2.19
C GLY A 6 12.91 5.73 3.71
N PHE A 7 11.81 5.96 4.43
CA PHE A 7 11.74 5.70 5.86
C PHE A 7 11.57 4.21 6.16
N THR A 8 12.10 3.79 7.31
CA THR A 8 11.96 2.42 7.82
C THR A 8 10.49 2.04 7.97
N LEU A 9 10.10 0.93 7.38
CA LEU A 9 8.79 0.28 7.51
C LEU A 9 8.88 -0.78 8.62
N GLN A 10 8.00 -0.66 9.61
CA GLN A 10 7.87 -1.68 10.65
C GLN A 10 6.99 -2.81 10.12
N GLN A 11 7.53 -4.02 10.12
CA GLN A 11 6.82 -5.24 9.78
C GLN A 11 6.65 -6.06 11.06
N PHE A 12 5.41 -6.28 11.49
CA PHE A 12 5.13 -7.17 12.61
C PHE A 12 4.98 -8.60 12.10
N GLY A 13 5.74 -9.52 12.71
CA GLY A 13 5.82 -10.91 12.26
C GLY A 13 6.61 -11.10 10.97
N ASP A 14 6.55 -12.32 10.44
CA ASP A 14 7.28 -12.75 9.25
C ASP A 14 6.65 -12.30 7.92
N GLY A 15 5.54 -11.57 7.98
CA GLY A 15 4.77 -11.08 6.85
C GLY A 15 3.77 -12.11 6.28
N SER A 16 3.58 -13.26 6.94
CA SER A 16 2.57 -14.26 6.58
C SER A 16 1.15 -13.87 6.98
N SER A 17 0.98 -12.89 7.88
CA SER A 17 -0.33 -12.34 8.22
C SER A 17 -1.04 -11.85 6.97
N SER A 18 -2.33 -12.11 6.89
CA SER A 18 -3.13 -11.89 5.69
C SER A 18 -4.45 -11.20 6.02
N ARG A 19 -4.83 -10.28 5.15
CA ARG A 19 -6.02 -9.45 5.31
C ARG A 19 -6.78 -9.36 3.99
N ASP A 20 -8.09 -9.25 4.11
CA ASP A 20 -8.99 -8.94 3.01
C ASP A 20 -8.98 -7.43 2.77
N TYR A 21 -7.98 -6.99 2.02
CA TYR A 21 -7.89 -5.60 1.59
C TYR A 21 -8.87 -5.36 0.44
N THR A 22 -9.76 -4.39 0.65
CA THR A 22 -10.79 -4.02 -0.33
C THR A 22 -10.57 -2.59 -0.78
N TYR A 23 -10.63 -2.36 -2.09
CA TYR A 23 -10.47 -1.02 -2.63
C TYR A 23 -11.69 -0.15 -2.30
N ILE A 24 -11.47 1.16 -2.12
CA ILE A 24 -12.49 2.08 -1.62
C ILE A 24 -13.71 2.15 -2.54
N ASP A 25 -13.54 2.10 -3.86
CA ASP A 25 -14.65 2.17 -4.81
C ASP A 25 -15.60 0.96 -4.66
N ASP A 26 -15.06 -0.23 -4.38
CA ASP A 26 -15.89 -1.42 -4.15
C ASP A 26 -16.69 -1.27 -2.85
N ILE A 27 -16.09 -0.76 -1.77
CA ILE A 27 -16.81 -0.50 -0.52
C ILE A 27 -17.91 0.55 -0.72
N VAL A 28 -17.64 1.62 -1.47
CA VAL A 28 -18.62 2.66 -1.79
C VAL A 28 -19.78 2.07 -2.60
N ASP A 29 -19.51 1.26 -3.63
CA ASP A 29 -20.54 0.54 -4.39
C ASP A 29 -21.40 -0.35 -3.48
N GLY A 30 -20.77 -1.13 -2.59
CA GLY A 30 -21.48 -1.98 -1.63
C GLY A 30 -22.40 -1.20 -0.68
N VAL A 31 -21.94 -0.04 -0.18
CA VAL A 31 -22.74 0.85 0.67
C VAL A 31 -23.91 1.46 -0.11
N ILE A 32 -23.68 1.96 -1.31
CA ILE A 32 -24.75 2.51 -2.17
C ILE A 32 -25.81 1.44 -2.44
N ARG A 33 -25.40 0.21 -2.76
CA ARG A 33 -26.34 -0.91 -2.98
C ARG A 33 -27.17 -1.24 -1.76
N ALA A 34 -26.60 -1.14 -0.56
CA ALA A 34 -27.33 -1.37 0.70
C ALA A 34 -28.36 -0.27 0.97
N VAL A 35 -28.05 0.98 0.59
CA VAL A 35 -28.98 2.11 0.66
C VAL A 35 -30.11 1.95 -0.36
N ASP A 36 -29.80 1.60 -1.61
CA ASP A 36 -30.77 1.45 -2.70
C ASP A 36 -31.65 0.20 -2.57
N ARG A 37 -31.19 -0.80 -1.82
CA ARG A 37 -31.91 -2.06 -1.56
C ARG A 37 -32.05 -2.25 -0.04
N PRO A 38 -32.94 -1.49 0.62
CA PRO A 38 -33.06 -1.53 2.06
C PRO A 38 -33.56 -2.91 2.52
N TYR A 39 -32.75 -3.57 3.36
CA TYR A 39 -33.13 -4.78 4.05
C TYR A 39 -33.16 -4.53 5.57
N PRO A 40 -34.34 -4.44 6.19
CA PRO A 40 -34.46 -4.15 7.61
C PRO A 40 -33.64 -5.10 8.49
N TYR A 41 -32.84 -4.53 9.39
CA TYR A 41 -32.05 -5.23 10.41
C TYR A 41 -31.07 -6.28 9.84
N GLN A 42 -30.72 -6.19 8.57
CA GLN A 42 -29.72 -7.08 7.97
C GLN A 42 -28.32 -6.51 8.12
N ILE A 43 -27.40 -7.35 8.58
CA ILE A 43 -25.96 -7.08 8.58
C ILE A 43 -25.36 -7.67 7.30
N PHE A 44 -24.52 -6.89 6.63
CA PHE A 44 -23.80 -7.29 5.42
C PHE A 44 -22.31 -7.09 5.63
N ASN A 45 -21.52 -8.13 5.33
CA ASN A 45 -20.09 -7.98 5.20
C ASN A 45 -19.78 -7.48 3.78
N LEU A 46 -18.98 -6.43 3.69
CA LEU A 46 -18.41 -5.94 2.43
C LEU A 46 -16.90 -6.16 2.49
N GLY A 47 -16.37 -6.77 1.43
CA GLY A 47 -14.95 -7.10 1.31
C GLY A 47 -14.62 -7.61 -0.09
N LYS A 48 -13.35 -7.91 -0.35
CA LYS A 48 -12.90 -8.59 -1.57
C LYS A 48 -13.23 -10.09 -1.51
N GLY A 49 -13.30 -10.67 -0.31
CA GLY A 49 -13.57 -12.10 -0.11
C GLY A 49 -12.36 -13.00 -0.31
N SER A 50 -11.15 -12.41 -0.36
CA SER A 50 -9.89 -13.17 -0.39
C SER A 50 -8.75 -12.40 0.27
N GLY A 51 -7.99 -13.08 1.11
CA GLY A 51 -6.86 -12.49 1.81
C GLY A 51 -5.65 -12.26 0.91
N THR A 52 -4.88 -11.22 1.23
CA THR A 52 -3.55 -10.95 0.68
C THR A 52 -2.57 -10.82 1.84
N SER A 53 -1.40 -11.48 1.71
CA SER A 53 -0.37 -11.44 2.74
C SER A 53 0.28 -10.05 2.86
N LEU A 54 0.79 -9.72 4.04
CA LEU A 54 1.57 -8.49 4.26
C LEU A 54 2.82 -8.46 3.38
N LYS A 55 3.46 -9.62 3.16
CA LYS A 55 4.61 -9.74 2.25
C LYS A 55 4.25 -9.35 0.81
N GLU A 56 3.11 -9.83 0.31
CA GLU A 56 2.60 -9.49 -1.02
C GLU A 56 2.22 -8.01 -1.10
N PHE A 57 1.55 -7.46 -0.07
CA PHE A 57 1.27 -6.02 0.04
C PHE A 57 2.53 -5.19 -0.13
N ILE A 58 3.56 -5.46 0.68
CA ILE A 58 4.82 -4.71 0.65
C ILE A 58 5.49 -4.88 -0.73
N GLY A 59 5.43 -6.07 -1.33
CA GLY A 59 5.91 -6.34 -2.69
C GLY A 59 5.27 -5.43 -3.73
N LEU A 60 3.94 -5.33 -3.73
CA LEU A 60 3.18 -4.51 -4.67
C LEU A 60 3.43 -3.01 -4.46
N VAL A 61 3.52 -2.55 -3.21
CA VAL A 61 3.89 -1.16 -2.92
C VAL A 61 5.28 -0.83 -3.47
N GLN A 62 6.29 -1.66 -3.21
CA GLN A 62 7.64 -1.45 -3.74
C GLN A 62 7.64 -1.39 -5.28
N LYS A 63 6.91 -2.31 -5.93
CA LYS A 63 6.76 -2.36 -7.39
C LYS A 63 6.23 -1.04 -7.95
N HIS A 64 5.12 -0.54 -7.41
CA HIS A 64 4.46 0.66 -7.96
C HIS A 64 5.08 1.99 -7.51
N VAL A 65 5.74 2.00 -6.34
CA VAL A 65 6.54 3.15 -5.90
C VAL A 65 7.85 3.23 -6.68
N GLY A 66 8.44 2.09 -7.04
CA GLY A 66 9.76 2.01 -7.68
C GLY A 66 10.94 2.10 -6.69
N LYS A 67 10.69 1.88 -5.40
CA LYS A 67 11.71 1.90 -4.34
C LYS A 67 11.61 0.65 -3.47
N LYS A 68 12.75 0.16 -2.97
CA LYS A 68 12.79 -0.92 -1.99
C LYS A 68 12.41 -0.41 -0.61
N ALA A 69 11.66 -1.22 0.14
CA ALA A 69 11.31 -0.90 1.51
C ALA A 69 12.50 -1.21 2.43
N ASN A 70 12.86 -0.26 3.30
CA ASN A 70 13.75 -0.51 4.42
C ASN A 70 12.94 -1.15 5.56
N ILE A 71 13.01 -2.47 5.73
CA ILE A 71 12.13 -3.22 6.64
C ILE A 71 12.81 -3.47 7.98
N GLN A 72 12.13 -3.08 9.06
CA GLN A 72 12.44 -3.51 10.42
C GLN A 72 11.40 -4.55 10.86
N VAL A 73 11.82 -5.80 11.03
CA VAL A 73 10.97 -6.87 11.55
C VAL A 73 10.85 -6.74 13.06
N LEU A 74 9.61 -6.75 13.55
CA LEU A 74 9.22 -6.70 14.95
C LEU A 74 8.45 -7.98 15.32
N PRO A 75 8.37 -8.34 16.62
CA PRO A 75 7.52 -9.44 17.06
C PRO A 75 6.07 -9.25 16.64
N ASP A 76 5.28 -10.33 16.62
CA ASP A 76 3.84 -10.24 16.36
C ASP A 76 3.15 -9.29 17.34
N GLN A 77 2.12 -8.58 16.87
CA GLN A 77 1.33 -7.72 17.74
C GLN A 77 0.36 -8.56 18.58
N PRO A 78 0.35 -8.40 19.92
CA PRO A 78 -0.61 -9.07 20.78
C PRO A 78 -2.05 -8.71 20.39
N GLY A 79 -2.89 -9.73 20.19
CA GLY A 79 -4.30 -9.57 19.84
C GLY A 79 -4.58 -9.42 18.34
N ASP A 80 -3.55 -9.37 17.50
CA ASP A 80 -3.72 -9.31 16.06
C ASP A 80 -3.99 -10.73 15.50
N VAL A 81 -5.00 -10.86 14.65
CA VAL A 81 -5.39 -12.17 14.10
C VAL A 81 -4.53 -12.51 12.87
N PRO A 82 -4.12 -13.78 12.66
CA PRO A 82 -3.27 -14.11 11.50
C PRO A 82 -3.97 -13.91 10.16
N TYR A 83 -5.29 -14.12 10.10
CA TYR A 83 -6.07 -14.07 8.87
C TYR A 83 -7.45 -13.42 9.11
N THR A 84 -7.83 -12.48 8.24
CA THR A 84 -9.20 -11.94 8.20
C THR A 84 -9.72 -12.00 6.78
N CYS A 85 -10.94 -12.48 6.60
CA CYS A 85 -11.63 -12.50 5.32
C CYS A 85 -13.13 -12.33 5.51
N ALA A 86 -13.74 -11.48 4.68
CA ALA A 86 -15.18 -11.27 4.70
C ALA A 86 -15.88 -12.39 3.92
N ASP A 87 -16.81 -13.10 4.57
CA ASP A 87 -17.81 -13.86 3.81
C ASP A 87 -18.83 -12.88 3.22
N VAL A 88 -18.70 -12.62 1.92
CA VAL A 88 -19.52 -11.68 1.16
C VAL A 88 -20.74 -12.33 0.51
N SER A 89 -20.93 -13.65 0.66
CA SER A 89 -21.99 -14.41 -0.05
C SER A 89 -23.39 -13.82 0.14
N LYS A 90 -23.67 -13.28 1.33
CA LYS A 90 -24.94 -12.60 1.62
C LYS A 90 -25.10 -11.31 0.83
N ALA A 91 -24.05 -10.49 0.77
CA ALA A 91 -24.05 -9.23 0.03
C ALA A 91 -24.13 -9.49 -1.49
N GLU A 92 -23.44 -10.53 -1.99
CA GLU A 92 -23.56 -10.92 -3.40
C GLU A 92 -25.01 -11.30 -3.76
N ARG A 93 -25.63 -12.17 -2.94
CA ARG A 93 -26.98 -12.68 -3.21
C ARG A 93 -28.07 -11.61 -3.10
N LEU A 94 -27.99 -10.74 -2.10
CA LEU A 94 -29.09 -9.80 -1.77
C LEU A 94 -28.86 -8.40 -2.32
N LEU A 95 -27.61 -7.94 -2.38
CA LEU A 95 -27.28 -6.59 -2.87
C LEU A 95 -26.74 -6.61 -4.30
N GLY A 96 -26.39 -7.78 -4.83
CA GLY A 96 -25.64 -7.89 -6.09
C GLY A 96 -24.22 -7.30 -5.98
N TYR A 97 -23.69 -7.18 -4.76
CA TYR A 97 -22.36 -6.65 -4.51
C TYR A 97 -21.30 -7.63 -5.01
N ARG A 98 -20.27 -7.13 -5.68
CA ARG A 98 -19.04 -7.87 -6.01
C ARG A 98 -17.89 -6.89 -6.01
N SER A 99 -16.78 -7.24 -5.35
CA SER A 99 -15.54 -6.48 -5.52
C SER A 99 -15.00 -6.74 -6.93
N THR A 100 -14.64 -5.66 -7.63
CA THR A 100 -14.19 -5.71 -9.02
C THR A 100 -12.74 -5.27 -9.17
N VAL A 101 -12.20 -4.55 -8.19
CA VAL A 101 -10.83 -4.04 -8.23
C VAL A 101 -9.90 -5.09 -7.61
N THR A 102 -8.96 -5.59 -8.42
CA THR A 102 -7.93 -6.49 -7.90
C THR A 102 -7.03 -5.75 -6.90
N PHE A 103 -6.41 -6.50 -5.99
CA PHE A 103 -5.56 -5.87 -4.97
C PHE A 103 -4.38 -5.11 -5.59
N GLU A 104 -3.73 -5.67 -6.62
CA GLU A 104 -2.66 -4.99 -7.36
C GLU A 104 -3.15 -3.70 -8.02
N GLU A 105 -4.30 -3.72 -8.70
CA GLU A 105 -4.84 -2.51 -9.33
C GLU A 105 -5.20 -1.44 -8.29
N GLY A 106 -5.77 -1.84 -7.16
CA GLY A 106 -6.02 -0.96 -6.02
C GLY A 106 -4.74 -0.30 -5.50
N ILE A 107 -3.66 -1.07 -5.34
CA ILE A 107 -2.34 -0.53 -4.94
C ILE A 107 -1.79 0.42 -6.00
N ARG A 108 -1.85 0.07 -7.29
CA ARG A 108 -1.39 0.93 -8.39
C ARG A 108 -2.09 2.29 -8.36
N ARG A 109 -3.42 2.31 -8.28
CA ARG A 109 -4.23 3.53 -8.19
C ARG A 109 -3.91 4.33 -6.91
N THR A 110 -3.77 3.64 -5.79
CA THR A 110 -3.44 4.29 -4.50
C THR A 110 -2.08 4.96 -4.54
N VAL A 111 -1.08 4.29 -5.12
CA VAL A 111 0.26 4.86 -5.28
C VAL A 111 0.25 6.04 -6.25
N GLU A 112 -0.48 5.95 -7.35
CA GLU A 112 -0.65 7.05 -8.31
C GLU A 112 -1.30 8.28 -7.66
N TRP A 113 -2.42 8.08 -6.95
CA TRP A 113 -3.07 9.13 -6.18
C TRP A 113 -2.10 9.74 -5.15
N TYR A 114 -1.37 8.92 -4.40
CA TYR A 114 -0.44 9.39 -3.39
C TYR A 114 0.68 10.25 -3.99
N LYS A 115 1.22 9.84 -5.15
CA LYS A 115 2.21 10.63 -5.91
C LYS A 115 1.67 12.01 -6.29
N GLN A 116 0.43 12.06 -6.78
CA GLN A 116 -0.22 13.31 -7.19
C GLN A 116 -0.53 14.22 -5.98
N ALA A 117 -0.98 13.64 -4.87
CA ALA A 117 -1.44 14.39 -3.70
C ALA A 117 -0.30 14.96 -2.84
N TYR A 118 0.83 14.24 -2.73
CA TYR A 118 1.90 14.59 -1.80
C TYR A 118 3.26 14.84 -2.47
N GLY A 119 3.39 14.54 -3.76
CA GLY A 119 4.69 14.38 -4.41
C GLY A 119 5.44 13.18 -3.86
N ILE A 120 6.39 12.65 -4.64
CA ILE A 120 7.47 11.84 -4.07
C ILE A 120 8.70 12.74 -4.07
N PRO A 121 9.32 12.99 -2.91
CA PRO A 121 10.62 13.66 -2.89
C PRO A 121 11.58 12.91 -3.81
N GLN A 122 11.88 13.53 -4.95
CA GLN A 122 13.09 13.29 -5.71
C GLN A 122 14.10 14.24 -5.09
N GLN A 123 14.96 13.77 -4.18
CA GLN A 123 16.24 14.42 -3.83
C GLN A 123 16.81 13.78 -2.57
N GLU A 124 17.91 13.05 -2.78
CA GLU A 124 19.08 12.94 -1.90
C GLU A 124 20.23 12.36 -2.74
N GLU A 125 19.93 11.45 -3.69
CA GLU A 125 20.92 10.93 -4.66
C GLU A 125 21.46 12.00 -5.61
N GLU A 126 20.62 12.85 -6.21
CA GLU A 126 21.10 13.92 -7.12
C GLU A 126 21.92 15.00 -6.40
N GLU A 127 21.59 15.29 -5.13
CA GLU A 127 22.32 16.28 -4.33
C GLU A 127 23.66 15.71 -3.88
N MET A 128 23.71 14.43 -3.51
CA MET A 128 24.98 13.76 -3.21
C MET A 128 25.86 13.60 -4.44
N ASP A 129 25.31 13.21 -5.60
CA ASP A 129 26.08 13.10 -6.84
C ASP A 129 26.65 14.47 -7.27
N GLN A 130 25.88 15.56 -7.10
CA GLN A 130 26.36 16.92 -7.35
C GLN A 130 27.44 17.37 -6.36
N ILE A 131 27.33 17.00 -5.08
CA ILE A 131 28.35 17.28 -4.06
C ILE A 131 29.61 16.46 -4.33
N GLN A 132 29.47 15.18 -4.68
CA GLN A 132 30.57 14.28 -5.04
C GLN A 132 31.33 14.82 -6.26
N GLN A 133 30.60 15.20 -7.32
CA GLN A 133 31.17 15.79 -8.53
C GLN A 133 31.89 17.12 -8.24
N LYS A 134 31.27 18.03 -7.46
CA LYS A 134 31.93 19.28 -7.04
C LYS A 134 33.21 19.03 -6.23
N MET A 135 33.22 18.03 -5.35
CA MET A 135 34.42 17.66 -4.59
C MET A 135 35.51 17.09 -5.50
N THR A 136 35.15 16.23 -6.46
CA THR A 136 36.09 15.70 -7.46
C THR A 136 36.71 16.81 -8.30
N ASP A 137 35.90 17.77 -8.76
CA ASP A 137 36.37 18.91 -9.57
C ASP A 137 37.29 19.84 -8.75
N LEU A 138 37.01 20.06 -7.46
CA LEU A 138 37.86 20.85 -6.56
C LEU A 138 39.24 20.21 -6.34
N MET A 139 39.29 18.87 -6.25
CA MET A 139 40.53 18.12 -6.07
C MET A 139 41.34 17.93 -7.37
N ALA A 140 40.70 18.13 -8.53
CA ALA A 140 41.34 18.02 -9.84
C ALA A 140 42.04 19.32 -10.30
N THR A 141 41.84 20.44 -9.60
CA THR A 141 42.55 21.70 -9.92
C THR A 141 44.05 21.55 -9.63
N PRO A 142 44.95 21.69 -10.62
CA PRO A 142 46.38 21.62 -10.37
C PRO A 142 46.80 22.84 -9.56
N THR A 143 47.56 22.61 -8.48
CA THR A 143 48.24 23.67 -7.74
C THR A 143 49.13 24.42 -8.72
N ALA A 144 48.70 25.61 -9.14
CA ALA A 144 49.53 26.50 -9.93
C ALA A 144 50.73 26.92 -9.06
N ALA A 145 51.92 26.65 -9.60
CA ALA A 145 53.24 26.91 -9.01
C ALA A 145 53.52 28.40 -8.81
#